data_AF-A0A0C9TAX4-F1
#
_entry.id   AF-A0A0C9TAX4-F1
#
_cell.length_a   1.000
_cell.length_b   1.000
_cell.length_c   1.000
_cell.angle_alpha   90.00
_cell.angle_beta   90.00
_cell.angle_gamma   90.00
#
_symmetry.space_group_name_H-M   'P 1'
#
loop_
_entity.id
_entity.type
_entity.pdbx_description
1 polymer ?
#
loop_
_entity_poly.entity_id
_entity_poly.type
_entity_poly.pdbx_seq_one_letter_code
_entity_poly.pdbx_strand_id
1 'polypeptide(L)'
;MPRRFSTEGRESGRGCDGGPDPGGTGAAAARREKVNVADLEERVQETMRFHGLLEEPPDYSARVDDPIATALRHAQSELRTVVAMNKARRERLASIAKDRLGYQEYLELRDSLDKSIASLYGKLQKKDAPKLGKKKKKGPEINGNANGNGTIVELPKPPPSALGLGPDYDLRLVVPDQLKQLVETRRQWVTTVGGIFDEKERECPGRIWGLPKKSIYEGLEEAVKHDLERSLQPSGTIGGQRTTTYQNTTQGDEMDVG
;
A
#
# COMPACT_ATOMS: atom_id res chain seq x y z
N MET A 1 -12.75 -27.17 24.09
CA MET A 1 -13.29 -25.85 23.70
C MET A 1 -13.05 -25.67 22.22
N PRO A 2 -14.09 -25.84 21.38
CA PRO A 2 -14.69 -24.67 20.74
C PRO A 2 -16.24 -24.71 20.73
N ARG A 3 -16.89 -23.56 20.87
CA ARG A 3 -18.34 -23.39 20.71
C ARG A 3 -18.63 -22.74 19.35
N ARG A 4 -19.42 -23.41 18.51
CA ARG A 4 -20.13 -22.81 17.36
C ARG A 4 -21.59 -22.65 17.77
N PHE A 5 -22.14 -21.46 17.59
CA PHE A 5 -23.57 -21.17 17.73
C PHE A 5 -24.24 -21.38 16.37
N SER A 6 -25.23 -22.27 16.32
CA SER A 6 -26.23 -22.34 15.25
C SER A 6 -27.53 -21.71 15.77
N THR A 7 -28.12 -20.82 14.98
CA THR A 7 -29.45 -20.27 15.20
C THR A 7 -30.31 -20.58 13.98
N GLU A 8 -31.33 -21.43 14.17
CA GLU A 8 -32.41 -21.63 13.21
C GLU A 8 -33.68 -22.04 13.96
N GLY A 9 -34.82 -21.47 13.55
CA GLY A 9 -36.14 -22.04 13.78
C GLY A 9 -37.06 -21.26 14.73
N ARG A 10 -38.01 -20.51 14.17
CA ARG A 10 -39.41 -20.32 14.62
C ARG A 10 -40.05 -19.17 13.84
N GLU A 11 -41.32 -19.18 13.41
CA GLU A 11 -42.36 -20.19 13.34
C GLU A 11 -43.45 -19.59 12.42
N SER A 12 -44.15 -20.47 11.71
CA SER A 12 -45.19 -20.16 10.74
C SER A 12 -46.58 -20.11 11.41
N GLY A 13 -47.38 -19.12 10.98
CA GLY A 13 -48.84 -19.07 10.82
C GLY A 13 -49.79 -19.99 11.60
N ARG A 14 -50.84 -19.37 12.15
CA ARG A 14 -52.25 -19.81 12.34
C ARG A 14 -52.92 -18.71 13.17
N GLY A 15 -54.17 -18.29 13.02
CA GLY A 15 -55.33 -18.75 12.28
C GLY A 15 -56.51 -18.00 12.90
N CYS A 16 -57.46 -17.57 12.07
CA CYS A 16 -58.60 -16.74 12.42
C CYS A 16 -59.59 -17.48 13.33
N ASP A 17 -60.11 -16.84 14.37
CA ASP A 17 -61.34 -17.26 15.03
C ASP A 17 -62.18 -16.01 15.37
N GLY A 18 -63.44 -16.06 14.97
CA GLY A 18 -64.41 -14.98 15.10
C GLY A 18 -65.53 -15.40 16.04
N GLY A 19 -65.81 -14.55 17.03
CA GLY A 19 -67.00 -14.60 17.86
C GLY A 19 -67.56 -13.18 18.04
N PRO A 20 -68.88 -12.96 17.93
CA PRO A 20 -69.48 -11.64 18.06
C PRO A 20 -69.88 -11.36 19.52
N ASP A 21 -69.26 -10.37 20.14
CA ASP A 21 -69.69 -9.84 21.44
C ASP A 21 -70.65 -8.65 21.22
N PRO A 22 -71.92 -8.74 21.66
CA PRO A 22 -72.89 -7.67 21.50
C PRO A 22 -72.82 -6.70 22.68
N GLY A 23 -72.94 -5.40 22.40
CA GLY A 23 -73.34 -4.42 23.42
C GLY A 23 -72.22 -3.62 24.07
N GLY A 24 -71.47 -2.87 23.27
CA GLY A 24 -70.64 -1.74 23.73
C GLY A 24 -71.32 -0.40 23.45
N THR A 25 -72.35 -0.06 24.20
CA THR A 25 -72.90 1.31 24.28
C THR A 25 -71.84 2.22 24.89
N GLY A 26 -71.01 2.82 24.03
CA GLY A 26 -69.93 3.73 24.45
C GLY A 26 -69.32 4.56 23.32
N ALA A 27 -69.96 4.62 22.15
CA ALA A 27 -69.47 5.33 20.98
C ALA A 27 -69.66 6.86 21.02
N ALA A 28 -69.81 7.47 22.20
CA ALA A 28 -70.15 8.89 22.31
C ALA A 28 -69.56 9.59 23.54
N ALA A 29 -68.26 9.44 23.84
CA ALA A 29 -67.55 10.41 24.71
C ALA A 29 -66.02 10.24 24.68
N ALA A 30 -65.41 10.04 23.51
CA ALA A 30 -63.95 10.19 23.39
C ALA A 30 -63.53 10.37 21.93
N ARG A 31 -64.16 11.30 21.21
CA ARG A 31 -63.42 11.97 20.14
C ARG A 31 -62.38 12.82 20.87
N ARG A 32 -61.20 12.24 21.15
CA ARG A 32 -60.00 13.05 21.36
C ARG A 32 -59.88 13.87 20.09
N GLU A 33 -60.33 15.11 20.17
CA GLU A 33 -60.15 16.10 19.13
C GLU A 33 -58.66 16.07 18.81
N LYS A 34 -58.33 15.62 17.60
CA LYS A 34 -56.96 15.61 17.12
C LYS A 34 -56.68 17.07 16.78
N VAL A 35 -56.36 17.84 17.81
CA VAL A 35 -56.01 19.24 17.68
C VAL A 35 -54.84 19.29 16.71
N ASN A 36 -55.06 19.92 15.57
CA ASN A 36 -54.05 20.12 14.56
C ASN A 36 -52.98 21.05 15.15
N VAL A 37 -51.70 20.71 14.98
CA VAL A 37 -50.59 21.49 15.54
C VAL A 37 -50.60 22.91 14.95
N ALA A 38 -50.96 23.04 13.67
CA ALA A 38 -51.07 24.34 13.01
C ALA A 38 -52.18 25.21 13.62
N ASP A 39 -53.36 24.65 13.89
CA ASP A 39 -54.50 25.39 14.47
C ASP A 39 -54.20 25.79 15.93
N LEU A 40 -53.47 24.95 16.66
CA LEU A 40 -53.00 25.26 18.02
C LEU A 40 -51.97 26.40 18.00
N GLU A 41 -51.02 26.37 17.07
CA GLU A 41 -50.01 27.41 16.88
C GLU A 41 -50.66 28.75 16.51
N GLU A 42 -51.65 28.76 15.62
CA GLU A 42 -52.41 29.95 15.24
C GLU A 42 -53.11 30.56 16.46
N ARG A 43 -53.80 29.74 17.26
CA ARG A 43 -54.49 30.22 18.48
C ARG A 43 -53.53 30.72 19.54
N VAL A 44 -52.36 30.11 19.67
CA VAL A 44 -51.30 30.57 20.58
C VAL A 44 -50.73 31.92 20.12
N GLN A 45 -50.50 32.09 18.82
CA GLN A 45 -50.04 33.37 18.27
C GLN A 45 -51.08 34.48 18.48
N GLU A 46 -52.36 34.18 18.23
CA GLU A 46 -53.45 35.15 18.42
C GLU A 46 -53.61 35.57 19.88
N THR A 47 -53.52 34.62 20.82
CA THR A 47 -53.56 34.92 22.26
C THR A 47 -52.33 35.72 22.73
N MET A 48 -51.13 35.41 22.23
CA MET A 48 -49.92 36.19 22.53
C MET A 48 -49.97 37.61 21.96
N ARG A 49 -50.57 37.80 20.77
CA ARG A 49 -50.85 39.13 20.20
C ARG A 49 -51.87 39.90 21.02
N PHE A 50 -52.95 39.24 21.44
CA PHE A 50 -53.99 39.86 22.27
C PHE A 50 -53.43 40.38 23.60
N HIS A 51 -52.48 39.66 24.21
CA HIS A 51 -51.80 40.09 25.42
C HIS A 51 -50.64 41.07 25.19
N GLY A 52 -50.38 41.49 23.94
CA GLY A 52 -49.32 42.45 23.58
C GLY A 52 -47.91 41.90 23.72
N LEU A 53 -47.74 40.58 23.80
CA LEU A 53 -46.44 39.91 23.87
C LEU A 53 -45.77 39.77 22.48
N LEU A 54 -46.56 39.91 21.42
CA LEU A 54 -46.12 39.80 20.04
C LEU A 54 -46.77 40.94 19.21
N GLU A 55 -45.96 41.82 18.64
CA GLU A 55 -46.44 42.92 17.76
C GLU A 55 -46.55 42.48 16.29
N GLU A 56 -45.67 41.58 15.83
CA GLU A 56 -45.59 41.08 14.45
C GLU A 56 -45.49 39.54 14.45
N PRO A 57 -45.99 38.79 13.44
CA PRO A 57 -45.68 37.36 13.30
C PRO A 57 -44.17 37.11 13.40
N PRO A 58 -43.72 36.08 14.14
CA PRO A 58 -42.29 35.78 14.23
C PRO A 58 -41.75 35.47 12.84
N ASP A 59 -40.67 36.15 12.45
CA ASP A 59 -39.97 35.82 11.22
C ASP A 59 -39.16 34.53 11.40
N TYR A 60 -39.75 33.41 10.98
CA TYR A 60 -39.11 32.10 10.97
C TYR A 60 -38.11 31.91 9.80
N SER A 61 -37.96 32.90 8.92
CA SER A 61 -36.98 32.86 7.81
C SER A 61 -35.56 33.14 8.29
N ALA A 62 -35.41 33.88 9.39
CA ALA A 62 -34.15 34.11 10.07
C ALA A 62 -33.72 32.85 10.82
N ARG A 63 -33.09 31.91 10.10
CA ARG A 63 -32.46 30.73 10.69
C ARG A 63 -31.21 31.15 11.45
N VAL A 64 -31.40 31.67 12.66
CA VAL A 64 -30.31 31.88 13.62
C VAL A 64 -29.72 30.50 13.89
N ASP A 65 -28.46 30.29 13.53
CA ASP A 65 -27.79 29.02 13.82
C ASP A 65 -27.82 28.79 15.32
N ASP A 66 -28.45 27.68 15.74
CA ASP A 66 -28.34 27.20 17.11
C ASP A 66 -26.84 27.08 17.46
N PRO A 67 -26.40 27.45 18.67
CA PRO A 67 -25.03 27.18 19.13
C PRO A 67 -24.56 25.75 18.82
N ILE A 68 -25.45 24.76 18.86
CA ILE A 68 -25.17 23.36 18.47
C ILE A 68 -24.82 23.27 16.97
N ALA A 69 -25.60 23.92 16.10
CA ALA A 69 -25.34 23.93 14.67
C ALA A 69 -24.01 24.63 14.33
N THR A 70 -23.69 25.72 15.03
CA THR A 70 -22.41 26.43 14.90
C THR A 70 -21.24 25.54 15.32
N ALA A 71 -21.32 24.91 16.49
CA ALA A 71 -20.29 23.99 16.99
C ALA A 71 -20.09 22.79 16.04
N LEU A 72 -21.16 22.24 15.47
CA LEU A 72 -21.08 21.15 14.51
C LEU A 72 -20.34 21.56 13.23
N ARG A 73 -20.62 22.76 12.69
CA ARG A 73 -19.90 23.27 11.51
C ARG A 73 -18.41 23.47 11.79
N HIS A 74 -18.08 24.00 12.97
CA HIS A 74 -16.71 24.16 13.42
C HIS A 74 -15.99 22.80 13.48
N ALA A 75 -16.57 21.82 14.19
CA ALA A 75 -16.01 20.48 14.31
C ALA A 75 -15.87 19.78 12.94
N GLN A 76 -16.83 19.96 12.03
CA GLN A 76 -16.74 19.45 10.66
C GLN A 76 -15.60 20.10 9.86
N SER A 77 -15.35 21.40 10.07
CA SER A 77 -14.24 22.11 9.43
C SER A 77 -12.88 21.62 9.93
N GLU A 78 -12.74 21.46 11.24
CA GLU A 78 -11.54 20.87 11.86
C GLU A 78 -11.32 19.44 11.38
N LEU A 79 -12.38 18.63 11.33
CA LEU A 79 -12.30 17.26 10.85
C LEU A 79 -11.81 17.20 9.40
N ARG A 80 -12.34 18.05 8.50
CA ARG A 80 -11.87 18.13 7.12
C ARG A 80 -10.37 18.42 7.05
N THR A 81 -9.91 19.38 7.84
CA THR A 81 -8.50 19.78 7.90
C THR A 81 -7.62 18.63 8.40
N VAL A 82 -7.99 18.00 9.51
CA VAL A 82 -7.23 16.88 10.11
C VAL A 82 -7.22 15.65 9.20
N VAL A 83 -8.34 15.31 8.57
CA VAL A 83 -8.43 14.20 7.62
C VAL A 83 -7.54 14.45 6.40
N ALA A 84 -7.54 15.67 5.85
CA ALA A 84 -6.68 16.06 4.75
C ALA A 84 -5.19 15.98 5.12
N MET A 85 -4.81 16.50 6.30
CA MET A 85 -3.43 16.40 6.81
C MET A 85 -3.01 14.94 7.00
N ASN A 86 -3.85 14.12 7.63
CA ASN A 86 -3.54 12.71 7.85
C ASN A 86 -3.40 11.94 6.54
N LYS A 87 -4.22 12.26 5.54
CA LYS A 87 -4.08 11.70 4.19
C LYS A 87 -2.73 12.05 3.58
N ALA A 88 -2.38 13.34 3.59
CA ALA A 88 -1.11 13.81 3.03
C ALA A 88 0.10 13.22 3.77
N ARG A 89 0.04 13.11 5.11
CA ARG A 89 1.10 12.48 5.92
C ARG A 89 1.28 11.00 5.56
N ARG A 90 0.19 10.25 5.41
CA ARG A 90 0.23 8.85 4.98
C ARG A 90 0.83 8.70 3.58
N GLU A 91 0.44 9.54 2.64
CA GLU A 91 0.98 9.52 1.27
C GLU A 91 2.49 9.81 1.25
N ARG A 92 2.94 10.80 2.03
CA ARG A 92 4.36 11.13 2.18
C ARG A 92 5.14 9.95 2.75
N LEU A 93 4.67 9.35 3.85
CA LEU A 93 5.29 8.18 4.45
C LEU A 93 5.28 6.98 3.51
N ALA A 94 4.18 6.74 2.78
CA ALA A 94 4.09 5.65 1.81
C ALA A 94 5.12 5.80 0.69
N SER A 95 5.38 7.02 0.22
CA SER A 95 6.44 7.27 -0.77
C SER A 95 7.83 6.90 -0.24
N ILE A 96 8.14 7.23 1.02
CA ILE A 96 9.42 6.90 1.67
C ILE A 96 9.53 5.41 1.89
N ALA A 97 8.45 4.77 2.35
CA ALA A 97 8.42 3.33 2.57
C ALA A 97 8.68 2.56 1.27
N LYS A 98 8.13 3.00 0.13
CA LYS A 98 8.40 2.42 -1.19
C LYS A 98 9.87 2.55 -1.57
N ASP A 99 10.47 3.73 -1.37
CA ASP A 99 11.90 3.93 -1.66
C ASP A 99 12.79 3.01 -0.80
N ARG A 100 12.48 2.89 0.50
CA ARG A 100 13.21 2.03 1.45
C ARG A 100 13.05 0.55 1.13
N LEU A 101 11.83 0.13 0.78
CA LEU A 101 11.56 -1.23 0.34
C LEU A 101 12.34 -1.56 -0.93
N GLY A 102 12.34 -0.66 -1.92
CA GLY A 102 13.11 -0.86 -3.15
C GLY A 102 14.62 -0.96 -2.89
N TYR A 103 15.16 -0.20 -1.92
CA TYR A 103 16.57 -0.34 -1.53
C TYR A 103 16.86 -1.68 -0.84
N GLN A 104 15.94 -2.16 0.01
CA GLN A 104 16.06 -3.48 0.62
C GLN A 104 16.05 -4.58 -0.44
N GLU A 105 15.12 -4.53 -1.39
CA GLU A 105 15.04 -5.47 -2.52
C GLU A 105 16.32 -5.44 -3.36
N TYR A 106 16.87 -4.25 -3.61
CA TYR A 106 18.17 -4.09 -4.27
C TYR A 106 19.31 -4.80 -3.50
N LEU A 107 19.39 -4.62 -2.18
CA LEU A 107 20.39 -5.30 -1.36
C LEU A 107 20.22 -6.82 -1.38
N GLU A 108 18.99 -7.31 -1.27
CA GLU A 108 18.68 -8.75 -1.33
C GLU A 108 19.10 -9.36 -2.67
N LEU A 109 18.78 -8.68 -3.79
CA LEU A 109 19.19 -9.10 -5.13
C LEU A 109 20.71 -9.06 -5.31
N ARG A 110 21.37 -7.98 -4.87
CA ARG A 110 22.83 -7.87 -4.92
C ARG A 110 23.50 -9.00 -4.13
N ASP A 111 23.02 -9.29 -2.93
CA ASP A 111 23.55 -10.34 -2.09
C ASP A 111 23.26 -11.74 -2.68
N SER A 112 22.16 -11.91 -3.42
CA SER A 112 21.89 -13.14 -4.17
C SER A 112 22.88 -13.37 -5.33
N LEU A 113 23.26 -12.30 -6.03
CA LEU A 113 24.32 -12.35 -7.04
C LEU A 113 25.67 -12.67 -6.41
N ASP A 114 25.99 -12.05 -5.28
CA ASP A 114 27.24 -12.31 -4.53
C ASP A 114 27.32 -13.77 -4.04
N LYS A 115 26.22 -14.33 -3.54
CA LYS A 115 26.14 -15.77 -3.18
C LYS A 115 26.34 -16.66 -4.40
N SER A 116 25.79 -16.30 -5.55
CA SER A 116 25.94 -17.07 -6.80
C SER A 116 27.38 -17.06 -7.31
N ILE A 117 28.02 -15.88 -7.28
CA ILE A 117 29.44 -15.70 -7.60
C ILE A 117 30.31 -16.53 -6.64
N ALA A 118 30.11 -16.40 -5.33
CA ALA A 118 30.87 -17.13 -4.32
C ALA A 118 30.67 -18.65 -4.42
N SER A 119 29.46 -19.11 -4.73
CA SER A 119 29.15 -20.53 -4.93
C SER A 119 29.87 -21.10 -6.15
N LEU A 120 29.80 -20.42 -7.30
CA LEU A 120 30.46 -20.86 -8.53
C LEU A 120 31.99 -20.84 -8.38
N TYR A 121 32.53 -19.75 -7.81
CA TYR A 121 33.95 -19.62 -7.52
C TYR A 121 34.43 -20.71 -6.55
N GLY A 122 33.67 -20.98 -5.47
CA GLY A 122 33.99 -22.04 -4.51
C GLY A 122 33.93 -23.45 -5.11
N LYS A 123 33.02 -23.73 -6.06
CA LYS A 123 33.01 -24.99 -6.82
C LYS A 123 34.28 -25.13 -7.66
N LEU A 124 34.70 -24.05 -8.31
CA LEU A 124 35.90 -24.03 -9.13
C LEU A 124 37.17 -24.29 -8.31
N GLN A 125 37.28 -23.63 -7.16
CA GLN A 125 38.38 -23.89 -6.21
C GLN A 125 38.39 -25.33 -5.70
N LYS A 126 37.24 -25.93 -5.42
CA LYS A 126 37.15 -27.32 -4.92
C LYS A 126 37.43 -28.37 -5.99
N LYS A 127 37.11 -28.09 -7.26
CA LYS A 127 37.34 -29.02 -8.38
C LYS A 127 38.84 -29.25 -8.61
N ASP A 128 39.61 -28.17 -8.55
CA ASP A 128 41.04 -28.17 -8.88
C ASP A 128 41.93 -27.99 -7.64
N ALA A 129 41.34 -28.05 -6.43
CA ALA A 129 42.11 -28.16 -5.21
C ALA A 129 42.93 -29.45 -5.25
N PRO A 130 44.26 -29.39 -5.08
CA PRO A 130 45.05 -30.60 -4.92
C PRO A 130 44.45 -31.36 -3.74
N LYS A 131 43.97 -32.58 -3.99
CA LYS A 131 43.52 -33.51 -2.96
C LYS A 131 44.72 -33.81 -2.05
N LEU A 132 45.03 -32.90 -1.11
CA LEU A 132 45.99 -33.16 -0.05
C LEU A 132 45.45 -34.39 0.69
N GLY A 133 46.17 -35.48 0.54
CA GLY A 133 45.70 -36.81 0.88
C GLY A 133 45.17 -36.90 2.29
N LYS A 134 43.98 -37.49 2.41
CA LYS A 134 43.65 -38.32 3.58
C LYS A 134 44.56 -39.55 3.57
N LYS A 135 45.85 -39.37 3.88
CA LYS A 135 46.72 -40.47 4.32
C LYS A 135 47.43 -40.04 5.59
N LYS A 136 46.81 -40.38 6.72
CA LYS A 136 47.51 -40.46 8.00
C LYS A 136 47.33 -41.87 8.59
N LYS A 137 48.41 -42.65 8.45
CA LYS A 137 48.92 -43.79 9.25
C LYS A 137 48.06 -45.05 9.48
N LYS A 138 48.54 -46.17 8.89
CA LYS A 138 49.02 -47.42 9.54
C LYS A 138 49.70 -48.26 8.44
N GLY A 139 51.03 -48.38 8.42
CA GLY A 139 51.79 -49.53 8.95
C GLY A 139 52.61 -50.15 7.79
N PRO A 140 53.80 -50.73 8.03
CA PRO A 140 54.83 -50.98 7.00
C PRO A 140 54.70 -52.35 6.31
N GLU A 141 55.67 -52.63 5.41
CA GLU A 141 55.94 -53.89 4.67
C GLU A 141 55.18 -53.97 3.31
N ILE A 142 55.69 -54.33 2.12
CA ILE A 142 56.84 -55.12 1.64
C ILE A 142 57.17 -54.68 0.18
N ASN A 143 58.46 -54.68 -0.17
CA ASN A 143 59.15 -54.84 -1.46
C ASN A 143 58.37 -54.82 -2.82
N GLY A 144 58.90 -54.06 -3.79
CA GLY A 144 58.49 -54.13 -5.21
C GLY A 144 59.14 -53.06 -6.10
N ASN A 145 60.33 -53.37 -6.61
CA ASN A 145 61.12 -52.60 -7.57
C ASN A 145 60.44 -52.43 -8.95
N ALA A 146 60.37 -51.21 -9.50
CA ALA A 146 60.50 -50.92 -10.95
C ALA A 146 60.41 -49.41 -11.25
N ASN A 147 61.58 -48.82 -11.43
CA ASN A 147 61.97 -47.81 -12.43
C ASN A 147 60.84 -47.13 -13.25
N GLY A 148 60.68 -45.83 -13.07
CA GLY A 148 59.84 -44.95 -13.87
C GLY A 148 60.22 -43.49 -13.59
N ASN A 149 61.39 -43.10 -14.11
CA ASN A 149 61.95 -41.75 -14.01
C ASN A 149 61.09 -40.76 -14.83
N GLY A 150 59.98 -40.31 -14.26
CA GLY A 150 59.23 -39.16 -14.71
C GLY A 150 59.48 -38.02 -13.75
N THR A 151 60.36 -37.09 -14.12
CA THR A 151 60.48 -35.76 -13.51
C THR A 151 59.09 -35.11 -13.50
N ILE A 152 58.38 -35.22 -12.39
CA ILE A 152 57.27 -34.34 -12.06
C ILE A 152 57.94 -32.99 -11.82
N VAL A 153 57.93 -32.14 -12.84
CA VAL A 153 58.19 -30.71 -12.66
C VAL A 153 57.15 -30.26 -11.64
N GLU A 154 57.59 -30.04 -10.39
CA GLU A 154 56.75 -29.53 -9.32
C GLU A 154 56.43 -28.07 -9.69
N LEU A 155 55.42 -27.91 -10.55
CA LEU A 155 54.91 -26.60 -10.92
C LEU A 155 54.50 -25.91 -9.62
N PRO A 156 55.03 -24.70 -9.31
CA PRO A 156 54.76 -24.04 -8.06
C PRO A 156 53.26 -23.99 -7.83
N LYS A 157 52.84 -24.51 -6.68
CA LYS A 157 51.44 -24.66 -6.30
C LYS A 157 50.75 -23.32 -6.54
N PRO A 158 49.72 -23.24 -7.41
CA PRO A 158 49.10 -21.98 -7.73
C PRO A 158 48.58 -21.32 -6.44
N PRO A 159 48.63 -19.99 -6.32
CA PRO A 159 48.09 -19.30 -5.16
C PRO A 159 46.62 -19.71 -4.98
N PRO A 160 46.11 -19.76 -3.73
CA PRO A 160 44.75 -20.24 -3.45
C PRO A 160 43.68 -19.48 -4.25
N SER A 161 43.94 -18.23 -4.62
CA SER A 161 43.06 -17.39 -5.45
C SER A 161 42.99 -17.80 -6.92
N ALA A 162 44.02 -18.50 -7.44
CA ALA A 162 44.12 -18.97 -8.82
C ALA A 162 43.65 -20.44 -9.00
N LEU A 163 43.22 -21.08 -7.91
CA LEU A 163 42.81 -22.47 -7.90
C LEU A 163 41.55 -22.66 -8.75
N GLY A 164 41.66 -23.49 -9.79
CA GLY A 164 40.61 -23.74 -10.78
C GLY A 164 40.41 -22.64 -11.82
N LEU A 165 41.20 -21.57 -11.76
CA LEU A 165 41.30 -20.54 -12.79
C LEU A 165 42.60 -20.72 -13.60
N GLY A 166 42.90 -21.97 -13.97
CA GLY A 166 44.19 -22.38 -14.51
C GLY A 166 44.72 -21.44 -15.60
N PRO A 167 46.05 -21.26 -15.67
CA PRO A 167 46.66 -20.41 -16.69
C PRO A 167 46.37 -20.96 -18.09
N ASP A 168 45.99 -20.08 -19.01
CA ASP A 168 45.98 -20.34 -20.45
C ASP A 168 47.43 -20.53 -20.96
N TYR A 169 47.59 -20.88 -22.24
CA TYR A 169 48.90 -20.96 -22.91
C TYR A 169 49.72 -19.66 -22.78
N ASP A 170 49.04 -18.52 -22.58
CA ASP A 170 49.63 -17.20 -22.31
C ASP A 170 49.83 -16.87 -20.81
N LEU A 171 49.76 -17.87 -19.92
CA LEU A 171 49.87 -17.72 -18.46
C LEU A 171 48.81 -16.81 -17.83
N ARG A 172 47.66 -16.61 -18.49
CA ARG A 172 46.54 -15.79 -17.99
C ARG A 172 45.49 -16.65 -17.30
N LEU A 173 44.96 -16.18 -16.18
CA LEU A 173 43.86 -16.85 -15.49
C LEU A 173 42.64 -16.93 -16.40
N VAL A 174 42.16 -18.15 -16.69
CA VAL A 174 40.94 -18.35 -17.47
C VAL A 174 39.74 -18.37 -16.53
N VAL A 175 38.94 -17.31 -16.59
CA VAL A 175 37.68 -17.20 -15.84
C VAL A 175 36.56 -17.81 -16.67
N PRO A 176 35.78 -18.78 -16.14
CA PRO A 176 34.62 -19.31 -16.85
C PRO A 176 33.65 -18.19 -17.25
N ASP A 177 33.13 -18.25 -18.48
CA ASP A 177 32.24 -17.21 -19.02
C ASP A 177 31.01 -16.95 -18.13
N GLN A 178 30.47 -18.01 -17.51
CA GLN A 178 29.37 -17.89 -16.56
C GLN A 178 29.73 -17.04 -15.33
N LEU A 179 30.95 -17.20 -14.81
CA LEU A 179 31.43 -16.41 -13.67
C LEU A 179 31.66 -14.96 -14.07
N LYS A 180 32.24 -14.75 -15.27
CA LYS A 180 32.46 -13.41 -15.84
C LYS A 180 31.12 -12.67 -16.01
N GLN A 181 30.11 -13.32 -16.57
CA GLN A 181 28.77 -12.78 -16.75
C GLN A 181 28.10 -12.39 -15.43
N LEU A 182 28.19 -13.24 -14.39
CA LEU A 182 27.64 -12.92 -13.07
C LEU A 182 28.31 -11.68 -12.44
N VAL A 183 29.64 -11.58 -12.53
CA VAL A 183 30.40 -10.44 -12.01
C VAL A 183 30.09 -9.16 -12.78
N GLU A 184 29.97 -9.24 -14.10
CA GLU A 184 29.61 -8.11 -14.95
C GLU A 184 28.19 -7.64 -14.67
N THR A 185 27.23 -8.57 -14.55
CA THR A 185 25.85 -8.28 -14.19
C THR A 185 25.78 -7.60 -12.82
N ARG A 186 26.50 -8.13 -11.82
CA ARG A 186 26.60 -7.50 -10.49
C ARG A 186 27.18 -6.10 -10.56
N ARG A 187 28.25 -5.89 -11.35
CA ARG A 187 28.83 -4.55 -11.54
C ARG A 187 27.82 -3.59 -12.17
N GLN A 188 27.15 -4.03 -13.24
CA GLN A 188 26.15 -3.22 -13.92
C GLN A 188 25.00 -2.85 -12.98
N TRP A 189 24.48 -3.81 -12.20
CA TRP A 189 23.43 -3.59 -11.20
C TRP A 189 23.84 -2.59 -10.11
N VAL A 190 25.08 -2.67 -9.63
CA VAL A 190 25.60 -1.71 -8.64
C VAL A 190 25.71 -0.31 -9.26
N THR A 191 26.21 -0.21 -10.49
CA THR A 191 26.36 1.08 -11.17
C THR A 191 25.01 1.72 -11.52
N THR A 192 24.08 0.96 -12.08
CA THR A 192 22.78 1.50 -12.53
C THR A 192 21.82 1.69 -11.37
N VAL A 193 21.50 0.62 -10.64
CA VAL A 193 20.49 0.64 -9.58
C VAL A 193 21.05 1.26 -8.29
N GLY A 194 22.27 0.90 -7.91
CA GLY A 194 22.94 1.52 -6.76
C GLY A 194 23.12 3.03 -6.94
N GLY A 195 23.53 3.46 -8.15
CA GLY A 195 23.66 4.88 -8.49
C GLY A 195 22.38 5.70 -8.32
N ILE A 196 21.20 5.12 -8.60
CA ILE A 196 19.91 5.80 -8.38
C ILE A 196 19.64 6.03 -6.89
N PHE A 197 19.96 5.04 -6.04
CA PHE A 197 19.77 5.17 -4.60
C PHE A 197 20.77 6.14 -3.97
N ASP A 198 22.02 6.15 -4.46
CA ASP A 198 23.06 7.10 -4.05
C ASP A 198 22.68 8.55 -4.43
N GLU A 199 22.09 8.74 -5.62
CA GLU A 199 21.56 10.02 -6.06
C GLU A 199 20.43 10.51 -5.14
N LYS A 200 19.44 9.65 -4.89
CA LYS A 200 18.31 9.98 -4.02
C LYS A 200 18.74 10.31 -2.58
N GLU A 201 19.75 9.62 -2.05
CA GLU A 201 20.29 9.92 -0.73
C GLU A 201 21.05 11.26 -0.73
N ARG A 202 21.78 11.57 -1.81
CA ARG A 202 22.49 12.85 -1.94
C ARG A 202 21.53 14.04 -1.98
N GLU A 203 20.42 13.91 -2.69
CA GLU A 203 19.36 14.93 -2.74
C GLU A 203 18.64 15.08 -1.40
N CYS A 204 18.32 13.95 -0.76
CA CYS A 204 17.52 13.90 0.47
C CYS A 204 18.17 12.96 1.50
N PRO A 205 19.08 13.47 2.35
CA PRO A 205 19.78 12.62 3.32
C PRO A 205 18.80 12.05 4.35
N GLY A 206 18.89 10.74 4.59
CA GLY A 206 18.02 9.97 5.48
C GLY A 206 16.78 9.38 4.79
N ARG A 207 16.62 9.59 3.48
CA ARG A 207 15.47 9.10 2.70
C ARG A 207 15.56 7.59 2.53
N ILE A 208 16.69 7.10 2.02
CA ILE A 208 16.87 5.71 1.62
C ILE A 208 17.38 4.89 2.81
N TRP A 209 18.41 5.38 3.50
CA TRP A 209 18.94 4.73 4.71
C TRP A 209 19.15 5.73 5.84
N GLY A 210 19.20 5.23 7.07
CA GLY A 210 19.37 6.06 8.26
C GLY A 210 18.13 6.88 8.63
N LEU A 211 18.37 7.99 9.32
CA LEU A 211 17.34 8.86 9.88
C LEU A 211 17.38 10.23 9.18
N PRO A 212 16.21 10.77 8.76
CA PRO A 212 16.12 12.12 8.22
C PRO A 212 16.61 13.17 9.23
N LYS A 213 17.40 14.13 8.74
CA LYS A 213 17.90 15.26 9.56
C LYS A 213 16.85 16.33 9.81
N LYS A 214 15.84 16.42 8.95
CA LYS A 214 14.73 17.37 9.02
C LYS A 214 13.40 16.63 9.13
N SER A 215 12.36 17.36 9.53
CA SER A 215 11.00 16.81 9.57
C SER A 215 10.57 16.36 8.17
N ILE A 216 10.08 15.12 8.06
CA ILE A 216 9.56 14.55 6.81
C ILE A 216 8.34 15.33 6.28
N TYR A 217 7.67 16.04 7.18
CA TYR A 217 6.43 16.79 6.92
C TYR A 217 6.65 18.30 6.72
N GLU A 218 7.90 18.75 6.63
CA GLU A 218 8.21 20.15 6.31
C GLU A 218 7.53 20.57 4.99
N GLY A 219 6.79 21.68 4.99
CA GLY A 219 6.05 22.19 3.82
C GLY A 219 4.71 21.50 3.54
N LEU A 220 4.38 20.42 4.27
CA LEU A 220 3.17 19.63 3.99
C LEU A 220 1.91 20.34 4.47
N GLU A 221 2.00 21.07 5.59
CA GLU A 221 0.86 21.74 6.20
C GLU A 221 0.41 22.93 5.35
N GLU A 222 1.34 23.70 4.78
CA GLU A 222 1.02 24.76 3.83
C GLU A 222 0.39 24.21 2.54
N ALA A 223 0.92 23.10 2.02
CA ALA A 223 0.38 22.46 0.82
C ALA A 223 -1.06 21.97 1.03
N VAL A 224 -1.33 21.29 2.15
CA VAL A 224 -2.68 20.81 2.50
C VAL A 224 -3.64 21.98 2.69
N LYS A 225 -3.19 23.07 3.33
CA LYS A 225 -4.01 24.28 3.50
C LYS A 225 -4.40 24.88 2.15
N HIS A 226 -3.45 25.00 1.24
CA HIS A 226 -3.69 25.50 -0.11
C HIS A 226 -4.65 24.60 -0.91
N ASP A 227 -4.49 23.27 -0.82
CA ASP A 227 -5.37 22.32 -1.50
C ASP A 227 -6.80 22.34 -0.94
N LEU A 228 -6.93 22.52 0.37
CA LEU A 228 -8.23 22.69 1.02
C LEU A 228 -8.87 24.00 0.56
N GLU A 229 -8.14 25.12 0.58
CA GLU A 229 -8.63 26.43 0.13
C GLU A 229 -9.05 26.41 -1.35
N ARG A 230 -8.27 25.76 -2.22
CA ARG A 230 -8.66 25.51 -3.61
C ARG A 230 -9.96 24.72 -3.72
N SER A 231 -10.14 23.70 -2.88
CA SER A 231 -11.34 22.87 -2.88
C SER A 231 -12.59 23.61 -2.38
N LEU A 232 -12.41 24.69 -1.62
CA LEU A 232 -13.49 25.57 -1.17
C LEU A 232 -13.85 26.65 -2.20
N GLN A 233 -13.04 26.89 -3.23
CA GLN A 233 -13.40 27.84 -4.29
C GLN A 233 -14.56 27.26 -5.11
N PRO A 234 -15.69 27.97 -5.22
CA PRO A 234 -16.76 27.53 -6.11
C PRO A 234 -16.20 27.56 -7.53
N SER A 235 -16.13 26.40 -8.17
CA SER A 235 -15.89 26.34 -9.60
C SER A 235 -16.97 27.18 -10.27
N GLY A 236 -16.57 28.32 -10.85
CA GLY A 236 -17.47 29.18 -11.60
C GLY A 236 -18.26 28.33 -12.59
N THR A 237 -19.58 28.47 -12.52
CA THR A 237 -20.55 27.86 -13.41
C THR A 237 -20.19 28.20 -14.86
N ILE A 238 -19.49 27.30 -15.56
CA ILE A 238 -19.47 27.28 -17.02
C ILE A 238 -20.43 26.17 -17.43
N GLY A 239 -21.66 26.59 -17.75
CA GLY A 239 -22.63 25.77 -18.46
C GLY A 239 -22.09 25.45 -19.85
N GLY A 240 -21.34 24.36 -19.96
CA GLY A 240 -21.03 23.71 -21.23
C GLY A 240 -21.91 22.47 -21.33
N GLN A 241 -22.91 22.50 -22.21
CA GLN A 241 -23.73 21.35 -22.55
C GLN A 241 -22.83 20.15 -22.85
N ARG A 242 -22.94 19.11 -22.03
CA ARG A 242 -22.32 17.81 -22.30
C ARG A 242 -23.21 17.12 -23.35
N THR A 243 -22.95 17.39 -24.63
CA THR A 243 -23.53 16.58 -25.71
C THR A 243 -22.86 15.21 -25.66
N THR A 244 -23.56 14.24 -25.08
CA THR A 244 -23.20 12.82 -25.17
C THR A 244 -23.61 12.32 -26.56
N THR A 245 -22.71 12.39 -27.53
CA THR A 245 -22.85 11.65 -28.78
C THR A 245 -22.66 10.16 -28.49
N TYR A 246 -23.78 9.46 -28.31
CA TYR A 246 -23.82 8.01 -28.38
C TYR A 246 -23.64 7.61 -29.85
N GLN A 247 -22.44 7.17 -30.23
CA GLN A 247 -22.23 6.45 -31.48
C GLN A 247 -22.57 4.99 -31.23
N ASN A 248 -23.76 4.59 -31.69
CA ASN A 248 -24.12 3.20 -31.94
C ASN A 248 -23.13 2.62 -32.95
N THR A 249 -22.41 1.56 -32.58
CA THR A 249 -21.72 0.71 -33.56
C THR A 249 -22.43 -0.64 -33.56
N THR A 250 -23.44 -0.75 -34.42
CA THR A 250 -24.12 -2.01 -34.76
C THR A 250 -24.40 -2.03 -36.25
N GLN A 251 -23.45 -2.55 -37.01
CA GLN A 251 -23.59 -3.25 -38.30
C GLN A 251 -22.16 -3.62 -38.73
N GLY A 252 -21.79 -4.88 -38.94
CA GLY A 252 -22.56 -5.92 -39.59
C GLY A 252 -22.23 -5.90 -41.08
N ASP A 253 -21.40 -6.87 -41.48
CA ASP A 253 -21.23 -7.44 -42.82
C ASP A 253 -20.17 -6.90 -43.82
N GLU A 254 -19.40 -7.90 -44.26
CA GLU A 254 -18.93 -8.21 -45.62
C GLU A 254 -17.74 -7.50 -46.28
N MET A 255 -16.73 -8.36 -46.58
CA MET A 255 -15.98 -8.51 -47.85
C MET A 255 -15.05 -7.33 -48.21
N ASP A 256 -13.82 -7.48 -48.69
CA ASP A 256 -13.29 -8.47 -49.63
C ASP A 256 -11.75 -8.32 -49.78
N VAL A 257 -11.15 -9.35 -50.38
CA VAL A 257 -9.79 -9.56 -50.96
C VAL A 257 -8.59 -8.63 -50.67
N GLY A 258 -7.48 -9.31 -50.37
CA GLY A 258 -6.09 -8.87 -50.54
C GLY A 258 -5.12 -9.91 -50.01
#